data_AF-A0AAJ1A6K3-F1
#
_entry.id   AF-A0AAJ1A6K3-F1
#
_cell.length_a   1.000
_cell.length_b   1.000
_cell.length_c   1.000
_cell.angle_alpha   90.00
_cell.angle_beta   90.00
_cell.angle_gamma   90.00
#
_symmetry.space_group_name_H-M   'P 1'
#
loop_
_entity.id
_entity.type
_entity.pdbx_description
1 polymer ?
#
loop_
_entity_poly.entity_id
_entity_poly.type
_entity_poly.pdbx_seq_one_letter_code
_entity_poly.pdbx_strand_id
1 'polypeptide(L)'
;MKLGRLSTFGVLGLASLLSVPAASADFSFEGLKNDPIAEARFRMRGDIEQGDVQRLDAALQSSGITHAQDPWRRIVVSLNSPGGSYHDGLDLALAFRRRGLATVVRSGNQCLSACGIAFLGGTALPKDPNPVGEDDPLPDQLPERSLEPGAVLGFHAPYLAVPSEDYDASVVADAYRSAVLGISRLVAIADRLYVVPAELPKLLAPTKDELFVADDADSVRFLGIDYEDRSYQMRDKPGITRSMIVNGCVNRFYHLKRRSSVEGFSIAKATTDEFIEGSQLLENGEDKIAFGARPFRQGTIKTWVAYLPIAKTSDGKNFVWCLFVPDPSDLKTFYKAAGSIEELFASFGGKGDFMTLTTAEDMISPTTGDWIYDMVRDIDLVPPDTKLNKVASVLDQYFSSEEVLKWRTR
;
A
#
# COMPACT_ATOMS: atom_id res chain seq x y z
N MET A 1 -30.06 -37.13 -35.70
CA MET A 1 -29.84 -37.07 -34.24
C MET A 1 -29.84 -35.61 -33.79
N LYS A 2 -30.38 -35.37 -32.59
CA LYS A 2 -31.11 -34.17 -32.14
C LYS A 2 -30.30 -32.85 -32.15
N LEU A 3 -30.93 -31.80 -32.70
CA LEU A 3 -30.63 -30.40 -32.42
C LEU A 3 -30.93 -30.10 -30.94
N GLY A 4 -29.95 -29.58 -30.21
CA GLY A 4 -30.10 -29.07 -28.84
C GLY A 4 -30.66 -27.64 -28.87
N ARG A 5 -31.77 -27.44 -28.16
CA ARG A 5 -32.43 -26.14 -27.94
C ARG A 5 -31.54 -25.21 -27.12
N LEU A 6 -31.25 -24.02 -27.64
CA LEU A 6 -30.81 -22.87 -26.85
C LEU A 6 -32.04 -22.26 -26.17
N SER A 7 -32.04 -22.29 -24.84
CA SER A 7 -33.07 -21.67 -24.02
C SER A 7 -32.75 -20.18 -23.85
N THR A 8 -33.47 -19.34 -24.59
CA THR A 8 -33.52 -17.88 -24.38
C THR A 8 -34.36 -17.60 -23.13
N PHE A 9 -33.73 -17.20 -22.03
CA PHE A 9 -34.43 -16.55 -20.92
C PHE A 9 -34.55 -15.06 -21.23
N GLY A 10 -35.76 -14.64 -21.62
CA GLY A 10 -36.13 -13.23 -21.66
C GLY A 10 -36.39 -12.72 -20.24
N VAL A 11 -35.62 -11.71 -19.83
CA VAL A 11 -35.95 -10.89 -18.67
C VAL A 11 -36.52 -9.58 -19.22
N LEU A 12 -37.86 -9.53 -19.28
CA LEU A 12 -38.61 -8.28 -19.38
C LEU A 12 -38.71 -7.68 -17.97
N GLY A 13 -38.18 -6.46 -17.81
CA GLY A 13 -38.26 -5.73 -16.55
C GLY A 13 -37.45 -4.45 -16.62
N LEU A 14 -37.82 -3.54 -17.53
CA LEU A 14 -37.27 -2.18 -17.58
C LEU A 14 -37.86 -1.42 -16.37
N ALA A 15 -37.18 -1.49 -15.23
CA ALA A 15 -37.40 -0.55 -14.14
C ALA A 15 -36.70 0.75 -14.52
N SER A 16 -37.48 1.76 -14.92
CA SER A 16 -37.00 3.11 -15.13
C SER A 16 -36.44 3.65 -13.81
N LEU A 17 -35.12 3.52 -13.63
CA LEU A 17 -34.39 4.21 -12.58
C LEU A 17 -34.49 5.71 -12.89
N LEU A 18 -35.31 6.41 -12.12
CA LEU A 18 -35.26 7.86 -12.05
C LEU A 18 -33.84 8.23 -11.60
N SER A 19 -33.06 8.80 -12.52
CA SER A 19 -31.76 9.42 -12.23
C SER A 19 -32.02 10.63 -11.34
N VAL A 20 -31.96 10.42 -10.02
CA VAL A 20 -31.90 11.49 -9.04
C VAL A 20 -30.66 12.32 -9.39
N PRO A 21 -30.75 13.67 -9.49
CA PRO A 21 -29.55 14.48 -9.66
C PRO A 21 -28.58 14.11 -8.55
N ALA A 22 -27.38 13.70 -8.93
CA ALA A 22 -26.37 13.31 -7.98
C ALA A 22 -26.08 14.53 -7.09
N ALA A 23 -26.29 14.36 -5.79
CA ALA A 23 -26.06 15.43 -4.83
C ALA A 23 -24.55 15.55 -4.58
N SER A 24 -24.08 16.79 -4.44
CA SER A 24 -22.74 17.09 -3.94
C SER A 24 -22.44 16.37 -2.62
N ALA A 25 -21.16 16.21 -2.30
CA ALA A 25 -20.76 15.40 -1.17
C ALA A 25 -21.31 15.96 0.16
N ASP A 26 -22.06 15.12 0.85
CA ASP A 26 -22.54 15.35 2.21
C ASP A 26 -21.48 14.92 3.23
N PHE A 27 -21.22 15.77 4.22
CA PHE A 27 -20.32 15.52 5.33
C PHE A 27 -21.10 15.48 6.63
N SER A 28 -21.07 14.35 7.34
CA SER A 28 -21.77 14.16 8.61
C SER A 28 -20.86 13.64 9.71
N PHE A 29 -21.08 14.11 10.93
CA PHE A 29 -20.42 13.61 12.13
C PHE A 29 -21.16 12.37 12.65
N GLU A 30 -20.44 11.27 12.85
CA GLU A 30 -20.99 9.98 13.29
C GLU A 30 -20.71 9.69 14.78
N GLY A 31 -20.10 10.64 15.50
CA GLY A 31 -19.81 10.52 16.92
C GLY A 31 -18.37 10.11 17.25
N LEU A 32 -18.15 9.89 18.55
CA LEU A 32 -16.86 9.51 19.11
C LEU A 32 -16.73 7.99 19.30
N LYS A 33 -15.50 7.48 19.17
CA LYS A 33 -15.06 6.17 19.65
C LYS A 33 -13.95 6.41 20.67
N ASN A 34 -13.94 5.69 21.79
CA ASN A 34 -12.89 5.84 22.80
C ASN A 34 -12.06 4.56 23.03
N ASP A 35 -12.29 3.51 22.24
CA ASP A 35 -11.65 2.20 22.42
C ASP A 35 -11.38 1.55 21.04
N PRO A 36 -10.15 1.08 20.74
CA PRO A 36 -8.93 1.16 21.56
C PRO A 36 -8.20 2.50 21.48
N ILE A 37 -8.58 3.36 20.52
CA ILE A 37 -8.01 4.68 20.28
C ILE A 37 -9.15 5.69 20.23
N ALA A 38 -8.93 6.89 20.79
CA ALA A 38 -9.89 7.97 20.74
C ALA A 38 -10.03 8.51 19.30
N GLU A 39 -11.22 8.41 18.73
CA GLU A 39 -11.55 8.79 17.35
C GLU A 39 -12.80 9.66 17.30
N ALA A 40 -12.75 10.72 16.49
CA ALA A 40 -13.94 11.39 15.96
C ALA A 40 -14.20 10.89 14.54
N ARG A 41 -15.38 10.33 14.29
CA ARG A 41 -15.71 9.76 12.97
C ARG A 41 -16.61 10.69 12.19
N PHE A 42 -16.24 10.90 10.94
CA PHE A 42 -17.02 11.59 9.93
C PHE A 42 -17.31 10.66 8.77
N ARG A 43 -18.32 11.03 7.98
CA ARG A 43 -18.66 10.35 6.74
C ARG A 43 -18.83 11.37 5.64
N MET A 44 -18.25 11.05 4.48
CA MET A 44 -18.43 11.73 3.22
C MET A 44 -19.18 10.82 2.26
N ARG A 45 -20.28 11.30 1.67
CA ARG A 45 -21.05 10.56 0.65
C ARG A 45 -21.58 11.48 -0.44
N GLY A 46 -21.51 11.04 -1.70
CA GLY A 46 -22.05 11.78 -2.84
C GLY A 46 -20.96 12.11 -3.85
N ASP A 47 -21.29 12.96 -4.82
CA ASP A 47 -20.37 13.36 -5.86
C ASP A 47 -19.42 14.46 -5.38
N ILE A 48 -18.18 14.41 -5.84
CA ILE A 48 -17.17 15.40 -5.50
C ILE A 48 -17.33 16.62 -6.40
N GLU A 49 -17.61 17.76 -5.79
CA GLU A 49 -17.92 19.00 -6.49
C GLU A 49 -17.35 20.22 -5.79
N GLN A 50 -17.41 21.35 -6.49
CA GLN A 50 -17.05 22.65 -5.95
C GLN A 50 -17.78 22.91 -4.63
N GLY A 51 -17.03 23.36 -3.62
CA GLY A 51 -17.56 23.67 -2.30
C GLY A 51 -17.38 22.56 -1.25
N ASP A 52 -16.88 21.38 -1.63
CA ASP A 52 -16.77 20.25 -0.69
C ASP A 52 -15.80 20.50 0.46
N VAL A 53 -14.71 21.24 0.23
CA VAL A 53 -13.80 21.64 1.32
C VAL A 53 -14.51 22.50 2.36
N GLN A 54 -15.36 23.42 1.91
CA GLN A 54 -16.15 24.27 2.82
C GLN A 54 -17.22 23.46 3.56
N ARG A 55 -17.81 22.45 2.92
CA ARG A 55 -18.75 21.51 3.57
C ARG A 55 -18.05 20.66 4.63
N LEU A 56 -16.84 20.16 4.35
CA LEU A 56 -15.99 19.49 5.31
C LEU A 56 -15.72 20.39 6.53
N ASP A 57 -15.30 21.64 6.30
CA ASP A 57 -15.01 22.61 7.35
C ASP A 57 -16.24 22.90 8.22
N ALA A 58 -17.40 23.10 7.58
CA ALA A 58 -18.65 23.31 8.29
C ALA A 58 -19.04 22.10 9.16
N ALA A 59 -18.82 20.88 8.67
CA ALA A 59 -19.09 19.66 9.43
C ALA A 59 -18.14 19.51 10.63
N LEU A 60 -16.84 19.75 10.44
CA LEU A 60 -15.84 19.76 11.52
C LEU A 60 -16.22 20.80 12.58
N GLN A 61 -16.53 22.03 12.17
CA GLN A 61 -16.93 23.10 13.08
C GLN A 61 -18.23 22.76 13.85
N SER A 62 -19.25 22.25 13.14
CA SER A 62 -20.55 21.92 13.73
C SER A 62 -20.48 20.75 14.70
N SER A 63 -19.52 19.84 14.54
CA SER A 63 -19.29 18.74 15.47
C SER A 63 -18.83 19.22 16.86
N GLY A 64 -18.24 20.42 16.94
CA GLY A 64 -17.62 20.93 18.15
C GLY A 64 -16.34 20.20 18.56
N ILE A 65 -15.84 19.26 17.73
CA ILE A 65 -14.58 18.55 17.95
C ILE A 65 -13.43 19.45 17.55
N THR A 66 -12.51 19.67 18.49
CA THR A 66 -11.28 20.44 18.24
C THR A 66 -10.07 19.72 18.83
N HIS A 67 -8.90 19.90 18.22
CA HIS A 67 -7.64 19.39 18.79
C HIS A 67 -7.33 19.98 20.17
N ALA A 68 -7.84 21.18 20.48
CA ALA A 68 -7.70 21.78 21.80
C ALA A 68 -8.36 20.95 22.92
N GLN A 69 -9.42 20.20 22.61
CA GLN A 69 -10.09 19.32 23.59
C GLN A 69 -9.31 18.02 23.83
N ASP A 70 -8.68 17.49 22.79
CA ASP A 70 -7.87 16.28 22.85
C ASP A 70 -6.86 16.30 21.69
N PRO A 71 -5.61 16.69 21.96
CA PRO A 71 -4.57 16.78 20.94
C PRO A 71 -4.24 15.45 20.27
N TRP A 72 -4.58 14.33 20.91
CA TRP A 72 -4.27 12.97 20.46
C TRP A 72 -5.48 12.28 19.81
N ARG A 73 -6.64 12.93 19.76
CA ARG A 73 -7.83 12.36 19.13
C ARG A 73 -7.66 12.30 17.62
N ARG A 74 -7.71 11.09 17.10
CA ARG A 74 -7.73 10.86 15.66
C ARG A 74 -9.05 11.35 15.07
N ILE A 75 -9.02 12.00 13.91
CA ILE A 75 -10.22 12.34 13.16
C ILE A 75 -10.22 11.52 11.87
N VAL A 76 -11.26 10.72 11.68
CA VAL A 76 -11.34 9.76 10.57
C VAL A 76 -12.53 10.10 9.68
N VAL A 77 -12.28 10.27 8.38
CA VAL A 77 -13.33 10.49 7.38
C VAL A 77 -13.54 9.20 6.60
N SER A 78 -14.72 8.59 6.75
CA SER A 78 -15.14 7.47 5.92
C SER A 78 -15.66 7.94 4.58
N LEU A 79 -15.12 7.40 3.49
CA LEU A 79 -15.40 7.85 2.12
C LEU A 79 -16.32 6.87 1.41
N ASN A 80 -17.35 7.40 0.75
CA ASN A 80 -18.24 6.64 -0.13
C ASN A 80 -18.72 7.51 -1.31
N SER A 81 -17.95 7.54 -2.39
CA SER A 81 -18.20 8.41 -3.53
C SER A 81 -17.78 7.75 -4.86
N PRO A 82 -18.57 7.91 -5.92
CA PRO A 82 -18.17 7.51 -7.27
C PRO A 82 -17.09 8.43 -7.87
N GLY A 83 -16.73 9.53 -7.18
CA GLY A 83 -15.84 10.57 -7.68
C GLY A 83 -16.60 11.82 -8.07
N GLY A 84 -16.12 12.51 -9.09
CA GLY A 84 -16.64 13.81 -9.52
C GLY A 84 -15.52 14.67 -10.11
N SER A 85 -15.50 15.94 -9.77
CA SER A 85 -14.46 16.88 -10.19
C SER A 85 -13.09 16.47 -9.67
N TYR A 86 -12.17 16.25 -10.61
CA TYR A 86 -10.80 15.85 -10.29
C TYR A 86 -10.04 16.92 -9.49
N HIS A 87 -10.28 18.20 -9.79
CA HIS A 87 -9.66 19.32 -9.08
C HIS A 87 -10.17 19.42 -7.65
N ASP A 88 -11.48 19.25 -7.44
CA ASP A 88 -12.08 19.26 -6.09
C ASP A 88 -11.65 18.03 -5.28
N GLY A 89 -11.39 16.88 -5.94
CA GLY A 89 -10.78 15.70 -5.31
C GLY A 89 -9.35 15.97 -4.81
N LEU A 90 -8.55 16.71 -5.58
CA LEU A 90 -7.23 17.17 -5.13
C LEU A 90 -7.34 18.18 -4.00
N ASP A 91 -8.32 19.09 -4.04
CA ASP A 91 -8.57 20.05 -2.97
C ASP A 91 -8.93 19.34 -1.66
N LEU A 92 -9.78 18.30 -1.72
CA LEU A 92 -10.08 17.45 -0.57
C LEU A 92 -8.86 16.69 -0.06
N ALA A 93 -8.02 16.14 -0.95
CA ALA A 93 -6.79 15.45 -0.54
C ALA A 93 -5.87 16.39 0.27
N LEU A 94 -5.70 17.62 -0.22
CA LEU A 94 -4.94 18.67 0.46
C LEU A 94 -5.59 19.09 1.77
N ALA A 95 -6.92 19.22 1.78
CA ALA A 95 -7.67 19.60 2.97
C ALA A 95 -7.52 18.56 4.09
N PHE A 96 -7.69 17.26 3.77
CA PHE A 96 -7.51 16.15 4.70
C PHE A 96 -6.10 16.17 5.30
N ARG A 97 -5.08 16.35 4.44
CA ARG A 97 -3.69 16.41 4.89
C ARG A 97 -3.43 17.59 5.81
N ARG A 98 -3.83 18.81 5.42
CA ARG A 98 -3.65 20.02 6.25
C ARG A 98 -4.35 19.92 7.61
N ARG A 99 -5.52 19.28 7.64
CA ARG A 99 -6.36 19.13 8.84
C ARG A 99 -5.99 17.90 9.67
N GLY A 100 -5.00 17.09 9.26
CA GLY A 100 -4.61 15.90 10.01
C GLY A 100 -5.70 14.82 10.06
N LEU A 101 -6.45 14.64 8.97
CA LEU A 101 -7.57 13.70 8.90
C LEU A 101 -7.12 12.38 8.28
N ALA A 102 -7.40 11.28 8.98
CA ALA A 102 -7.26 9.95 8.42
C ALA A 102 -8.43 9.65 7.47
N THR A 103 -8.21 8.79 6.47
CA THR A 103 -9.24 8.36 5.53
C THR A 103 -9.49 6.86 5.63
N VAL A 104 -10.74 6.43 5.45
CA VAL A 104 -11.09 5.01 5.40
C VAL A 104 -12.16 4.76 4.34
N VAL A 105 -12.04 3.67 3.60
CA VAL A 105 -13.18 3.13 2.83
C VAL A 105 -13.69 1.92 3.58
N ARG A 106 -14.93 2.02 4.08
CA ARG A 106 -15.56 0.96 4.88
C ARG A 106 -16.06 -0.20 4.01
N SER A 107 -16.30 -1.33 4.66
CA SER A 107 -16.83 -2.54 4.05
C SER A 107 -18.10 -2.22 3.24
N GLY A 108 -18.11 -2.60 1.96
CA GLY A 108 -19.24 -2.38 1.05
C GLY A 108 -19.40 -0.95 0.51
N ASN A 109 -18.54 0.00 0.92
CA ASN A 109 -18.46 1.32 0.29
C ASN A 109 -17.46 1.30 -0.88
N GLN A 110 -17.57 2.32 -1.72
CA GLN A 110 -16.63 2.55 -2.82
C GLN A 110 -16.11 3.99 -2.81
N CYS A 111 -14.86 4.17 -3.19
CA CYS A 111 -14.22 5.47 -3.36
C CYS A 111 -13.46 5.44 -4.68
N LEU A 112 -14.07 6.01 -5.71
CA LEU A 112 -13.60 5.91 -7.09
C LEU A 112 -13.15 7.27 -7.62
N SER A 113 -12.24 7.27 -8.60
CA SER A 113 -11.87 8.47 -9.36
C SER A 113 -11.33 9.59 -8.46
N ALA A 114 -11.92 10.79 -8.51
CA ALA A 114 -11.61 11.92 -7.63
C ALA A 114 -11.67 11.56 -6.14
N CYS A 115 -12.54 10.62 -5.73
CA CYS A 115 -12.57 10.15 -4.34
C CYS A 115 -11.29 9.37 -4.01
N GLY A 116 -10.81 8.53 -4.93
CA GLY A 116 -9.54 7.83 -4.75
C GLY A 116 -8.38 8.81 -4.54
N ILE A 117 -8.38 9.93 -5.27
CA ILE A 117 -7.39 11.00 -5.06
C ILE A 117 -7.55 11.66 -3.68
N ALA A 118 -8.78 12.02 -3.28
CA ALA A 118 -9.07 12.55 -1.95
C ALA A 118 -8.60 11.60 -0.84
N PHE A 119 -8.84 10.29 -1.00
CA PHE A 119 -8.42 9.24 -0.08
C PHE A 119 -6.91 9.27 0.19
N LEU A 120 -6.07 9.55 -0.83
CA LEU A 120 -4.63 9.64 -0.67
C LEU A 120 -4.18 10.77 0.27
N GLY A 121 -5.03 11.77 0.51
CA GLY A 121 -4.81 12.85 1.47
C GLY A 121 -4.81 12.41 2.94
N GLY A 122 -5.30 11.20 3.24
CA GLY A 122 -5.37 10.66 4.60
C GLY A 122 -4.01 10.64 5.28
N THR A 123 -3.93 11.23 6.47
CA THR A 123 -2.67 11.41 7.19
C THR A 123 -2.86 11.27 8.69
N ALA A 124 -1.79 10.86 9.37
CA ALA A 124 -1.73 10.87 10.83
C ALA A 124 -1.82 12.30 11.35
N LEU A 125 -2.28 12.48 12.59
CA LEU A 125 -2.29 13.78 13.25
C LEU A 125 -0.92 14.49 13.16
N PRO A 126 -0.88 15.82 13.00
CA PRO A 126 0.39 16.52 12.97
C PRO A 126 1.06 16.45 14.35
N LYS A 127 2.40 16.27 14.34
CA LYS A 127 3.21 16.29 15.58
C LYS A 127 3.05 17.62 16.32
N ASP A 128 2.62 18.67 15.63
CA ASP A 128 2.11 19.93 16.18
C ASP A 128 0.57 19.92 16.09
N PRO A 129 -0.18 20.01 17.21
CA PRO A 129 -1.63 19.96 17.20
C PRO A 129 -2.30 21.21 16.60
N ASN A 130 -1.54 22.23 16.20
CA ASN A 130 -2.07 23.38 15.51
C ASN A 130 -2.27 23.08 14.02
N PRO A 131 -3.48 23.30 13.47
CA PRO A 131 -3.70 23.21 12.03
C PRO A 131 -2.77 24.20 11.30
N VAL A 132 -2.08 23.71 10.29
CA VAL A 132 -1.39 24.57 9.31
C VAL A 132 -2.42 25.44 8.57
N GLY A 133 -2.10 26.72 8.41
CA GLY A 133 -2.89 27.63 7.60
C GLY A 133 -2.89 27.24 6.12
N GLU A 134 -3.82 27.81 5.36
CA GLU A 134 -3.95 27.58 3.91
C GLU A 134 -2.67 27.97 3.14
N ASP A 135 -1.93 28.97 3.63
CA ASP A 135 -0.68 29.46 3.02
C ASP A 135 0.58 28.76 3.56
N ASP A 136 0.44 27.93 4.60
CA ASP A 136 1.58 27.21 5.17
C ASP A 136 2.00 26.03 4.28
N PRO A 137 3.29 25.64 4.29
CA PRO A 137 3.73 24.43 3.62
C PRO A 137 2.93 23.22 4.11
N LEU A 138 2.53 22.34 3.17
CA LEU A 138 1.88 21.09 3.52
C LEU A 138 2.75 20.31 4.52
N PRO A 139 2.19 19.80 5.63
CA PRO A 139 2.95 19.06 6.60
C PRO A 139 3.52 17.77 5.99
N ASP A 140 4.74 17.45 6.37
CA ASP A 140 5.39 16.19 6.01
C ASP A 140 5.01 15.12 7.05
N GLN A 141 3.86 14.49 6.81
CA GLN A 141 3.26 13.52 7.72
C GLN A 141 3.09 12.16 7.04
N LEU A 142 3.23 11.12 7.85
CA LEU A 142 2.98 9.74 7.47
C LEU A 142 1.51 9.55 7.07
N PRO A 143 1.23 8.74 6.04
CA PRO A 143 -0.13 8.47 5.62
C PRO A 143 -0.86 7.70 6.72
N GLU A 144 -2.13 8.05 6.92
CA GLU A 144 -3.04 7.28 7.75
C GLU A 144 -4.32 7.08 6.95
N ARG A 145 -4.34 5.94 6.26
CA ARG A 145 -5.40 5.59 5.32
C ARG A 145 -5.62 4.08 5.31
N SER A 146 -6.88 3.67 5.31
CA SER A 146 -7.22 2.25 5.45
C SER A 146 -8.38 1.78 4.57
N LEU A 147 -8.39 0.48 4.31
CA LEU A 147 -9.48 -0.23 3.64
C LEU A 147 -9.98 -1.34 4.55
N GLU A 148 -11.29 -1.37 4.78
CA GLU A 148 -11.93 -2.51 5.40
C GLU A 148 -12.21 -3.63 4.36
N PRO A 149 -12.36 -4.90 4.79
CA PRO A 149 -12.72 -6.00 3.90
C PRO A 149 -13.97 -5.71 3.04
N GLY A 150 -13.83 -5.86 1.72
CA GLY A 150 -14.93 -5.62 0.77
C GLY A 150 -15.16 -4.15 0.40
N ALA A 151 -14.31 -3.24 0.86
CA ALA A 151 -14.24 -1.88 0.32
C ALA A 151 -13.66 -1.88 -1.11
N VAL A 152 -14.05 -0.88 -1.91
CA VAL A 152 -13.51 -0.69 -3.27
C VAL A 152 -12.85 0.68 -3.38
N LEU A 153 -11.55 0.70 -3.65
CA LEU A 153 -10.78 1.92 -3.93
C LEU A 153 -10.27 1.85 -5.37
N GLY A 154 -10.66 2.83 -6.19
CA GLY A 154 -10.36 2.81 -7.63
C GLY A 154 -9.81 4.14 -8.13
N PHE A 155 -8.83 4.07 -9.01
CA PHE A 155 -8.16 5.22 -9.63
C PHE A 155 -8.23 5.12 -11.15
N HIS A 156 -8.32 6.27 -11.82
CA HIS A 156 -8.14 6.40 -13.27
C HIS A 156 -7.74 7.86 -13.59
N ALA A 157 -7.32 8.14 -14.83
CA ALA A 157 -7.03 9.51 -15.25
C ALA A 157 -8.29 10.39 -15.33
N PRO A 158 -8.20 11.70 -15.08
CA PRO A 158 -9.34 12.59 -15.28
C PRO A 158 -9.90 12.45 -16.70
N TYR A 159 -11.22 12.25 -16.81
CA TYR A 159 -11.91 12.20 -18.10
C TYR A 159 -13.00 13.27 -18.16
N LEU A 160 -13.31 13.69 -19.38
CA LEU A 160 -14.47 14.53 -19.64
C LEU A 160 -15.65 13.64 -20.03
N ALA A 161 -16.71 13.65 -19.23
CA ALA A 161 -18.00 13.07 -19.61
C ALA A 161 -18.70 14.05 -20.55
N VAL A 162 -18.57 13.83 -21.86
CA VAL A 162 -19.20 14.67 -22.87
C VAL A 162 -20.33 13.88 -23.56
N PRO A 163 -21.61 14.32 -23.45
CA PRO A 163 -22.75 13.64 -24.07
C PRO A 163 -22.76 13.84 -25.58
N SER A 164 -22.66 12.75 -26.36
CA SER A 164 -22.47 12.73 -27.82
C SER A 164 -23.18 13.87 -28.59
N GLU A 165 -22.49 14.98 -28.80
CA GLU A 165 -22.91 16.12 -29.62
C GLU A 165 -21.69 16.72 -30.32
N ASP A 166 -21.92 17.54 -31.35
CA ASP A 166 -20.89 18.27 -32.08
C ASP A 166 -20.26 19.34 -31.16
N TYR A 167 -19.11 19.04 -30.57
CA TYR A 167 -18.37 20.01 -29.75
C TYR A 167 -17.60 21.02 -30.58
N ASP A 168 -17.65 22.28 -30.15
CA ASP A 168 -16.72 23.28 -30.62
C ASP A 168 -15.29 22.92 -30.18
N ALA A 169 -14.31 23.22 -31.03
CA ALA A 169 -12.89 23.00 -30.77
C ALA A 169 -12.44 23.68 -29.46
N SER A 170 -13.06 24.80 -29.10
CA SER A 170 -12.82 25.52 -27.84
C SER A 170 -13.12 24.66 -26.60
N VAL A 171 -14.26 23.95 -26.61
CA VAL A 171 -14.69 23.07 -25.50
C VAL A 171 -13.73 21.90 -25.32
N VAL A 172 -13.31 21.28 -26.43
CA VAL A 172 -12.33 20.17 -26.41
C VAL A 172 -10.98 20.66 -25.90
N ALA A 173 -10.54 21.85 -26.34
CA ALA A 173 -9.28 22.44 -25.90
C ALA A 173 -9.28 22.77 -24.39
N ASP A 174 -10.38 23.32 -23.87
CA ASP A 174 -10.52 23.62 -22.45
C ASP A 174 -10.54 22.36 -21.58
N ALA A 175 -11.22 21.31 -22.04
CA ALA A 175 -11.26 20.03 -21.33
C ALA A 175 -9.89 19.35 -21.29
N TYR A 176 -9.19 19.31 -22.43
CA TYR A 176 -7.82 18.79 -22.50
C TYR A 176 -6.90 19.57 -21.57
N ARG A 177 -6.96 20.91 -21.59
CA ARG A 177 -6.21 21.77 -20.68
C ARG A 177 -6.52 21.45 -19.22
N SER A 178 -7.80 21.29 -18.86
CA SER A 178 -8.21 20.95 -17.49
C SER A 178 -7.64 19.61 -17.03
N ALA A 179 -7.67 18.58 -17.89
CA ALA A 179 -7.11 17.26 -17.58
C ALA A 179 -5.59 17.31 -17.38
N VAL A 180 -4.86 17.99 -18.29
CA VAL A 180 -3.40 18.16 -18.17
C VAL A 180 -3.03 18.93 -16.89
N LEU A 181 -3.77 19.99 -16.56
CA LEU A 181 -3.57 20.74 -15.32
C LEU A 181 -3.85 19.87 -14.08
N GLY A 182 -4.90 19.04 -14.10
CA GLY A 182 -5.20 18.10 -13.03
C GLY A 182 -4.06 17.11 -12.79
N ILE A 183 -3.55 16.48 -13.86
CA ILE A 183 -2.41 15.56 -13.78
C ILE A 183 -1.16 16.29 -13.29
N SER A 184 -0.86 17.47 -13.83
CA SER A 184 0.28 18.29 -13.41
C SER A 184 0.20 18.64 -11.92
N ARG A 185 -1.01 18.93 -11.42
CA ARG A 185 -1.24 19.24 -10.01
C ARG A 185 -1.03 18.02 -9.13
N LEU A 186 -1.53 16.85 -9.53
CA LEU A 186 -1.25 15.58 -8.83
C LEU A 186 0.26 15.30 -8.77
N VAL A 187 0.97 15.41 -9.90
CA VAL A 187 2.43 15.19 -9.95
C VAL A 187 3.16 16.13 -8.99
N ALA A 188 2.75 17.41 -8.93
CA ALA A 188 3.37 18.40 -8.06
C ALA A 188 3.20 18.10 -6.55
N ILE A 189 2.14 17.37 -6.17
CA ILE A 189 1.84 17.06 -4.76
C ILE A 189 2.01 15.56 -4.43
N ALA A 190 2.42 14.72 -5.38
CA ALA A 190 2.41 13.26 -5.23
C ALA A 190 3.23 12.79 -4.02
N ASP A 191 4.45 13.31 -3.85
CA ASP A 191 5.29 12.98 -2.71
C ASP A 191 4.65 13.41 -1.38
N ARG A 192 3.92 14.54 -1.37
CA ARG A 192 3.14 14.98 -0.21
C ARG A 192 1.96 14.06 0.07
N LEU A 193 1.37 13.43 -0.94
CA LEU A 193 0.35 12.39 -0.79
C LEU A 193 0.94 10.99 -0.52
N TYR A 194 2.25 10.93 -0.24
CA TYR A 194 2.98 9.70 0.00
C TYR A 194 3.01 8.73 -1.19
N VAL A 195 2.84 9.23 -2.42
CA VAL A 195 2.91 8.46 -3.66
C VAL A 195 4.15 8.86 -4.44
N VAL A 196 5.03 7.90 -4.73
CA VAL A 196 6.23 8.18 -5.53
C VAL A 196 5.81 8.49 -6.97
N PRO A 197 6.33 9.55 -7.61
CA PRO A 197 5.95 9.92 -8.98
C PRO A 197 6.06 8.78 -10.00
N ALA A 198 7.01 7.87 -9.82
CA ALA A 198 7.19 6.69 -10.67
C ALA A 198 6.00 5.69 -10.63
N GLU A 199 5.15 5.73 -9.60
CA GLU A 199 3.97 4.87 -9.47
C GLU A 199 2.68 5.54 -10.00
N LEU A 200 2.69 6.86 -10.25
CA LEU A 200 1.54 7.59 -10.79
C LEU A 200 0.99 7.01 -12.10
N PRO A 201 1.83 6.53 -13.05
CA PRO A 201 1.30 5.90 -14.26
C PRO A 201 0.35 4.73 -13.97
N LYS A 202 0.51 3.96 -12.88
CA LYS A 202 -0.42 2.87 -12.53
C LYS A 202 -1.81 3.40 -12.18
N LEU A 203 -1.87 4.53 -11.47
CA LEU A 203 -3.11 5.18 -11.04
C LEU A 203 -3.83 5.89 -12.20
N LEU A 204 -3.07 6.35 -13.21
CA LEU A 204 -3.56 7.18 -14.31
C LEU A 204 -3.71 6.42 -15.65
N ALA A 205 -3.08 5.26 -15.82
CA ALA A 205 -3.17 4.46 -17.04
C ALA A 205 -4.60 3.98 -17.40
N PRO A 206 -5.46 3.61 -16.43
CA PRO A 206 -6.82 3.18 -16.76
C PRO A 206 -7.60 4.23 -17.53
N THR A 207 -8.33 3.80 -18.55
CA THR A 207 -9.23 4.64 -19.34
C THR A 207 -10.53 4.93 -18.57
N LYS A 208 -11.45 5.71 -19.14
CA LYS A 208 -12.70 6.14 -18.46
C LYS A 208 -13.57 4.97 -17.95
N ASP A 209 -13.50 3.81 -18.62
CA ASP A 209 -14.32 2.63 -18.34
C ASP A 209 -13.55 1.58 -17.53
N GLU A 210 -12.33 1.92 -17.10
CA GLU A 210 -11.41 1.05 -16.39
C GLU A 210 -10.97 1.70 -15.07
N LEU A 211 -10.57 0.87 -14.13
CA LEU A 211 -10.05 1.31 -12.84
C LEU A 211 -8.79 0.53 -12.52
N PHE A 212 -7.79 1.25 -12.01
CA PHE A 212 -6.77 0.65 -11.17
C PHE A 212 -7.40 0.50 -9.79
N VAL A 213 -7.76 -0.73 -9.45
CA VAL A 213 -8.35 -1.06 -8.14
C VAL A 213 -7.23 -1.46 -7.20
N ALA A 214 -7.18 -0.85 -6.01
CA ALA A 214 -6.22 -1.21 -4.98
C ALA A 214 -6.75 -2.41 -4.16
N ASP A 215 -6.67 -3.60 -4.74
CA ASP A 215 -7.26 -4.84 -4.21
C ASP A 215 -6.29 -6.02 -4.14
N ASP A 216 -4.98 -5.76 -4.20
CA ASP A 216 -3.91 -6.76 -4.07
C ASP A 216 -2.81 -6.33 -3.09
N ALA A 217 -1.93 -7.29 -2.76
CA ALA A 217 -0.83 -7.10 -1.82
C ALA A 217 0.11 -5.94 -2.22
N ASP A 218 0.40 -5.79 -3.51
CA ASP A 218 1.29 -4.74 -3.99
C ASP A 218 0.68 -3.35 -3.85
N SER A 219 -0.53 -3.19 -4.39
CA SER A 219 -1.23 -1.91 -4.46
C SER A 219 -1.43 -1.29 -3.08
N VAL A 220 -1.91 -2.06 -2.09
CA VAL A 220 -2.09 -1.51 -0.74
C VAL A 220 -0.76 -1.17 -0.08
N ARG A 221 0.33 -1.88 -0.39
CA ARG A 221 1.62 -1.64 0.28
C ARG A 221 2.39 -0.46 -0.32
N PHE A 222 2.51 -0.35 -1.64
CA PHE A 222 3.22 0.81 -2.21
C PHE A 222 2.41 2.11 -2.04
N LEU A 223 1.09 2.02 -1.94
CA LEU A 223 0.22 3.12 -1.55
C LEU A 223 0.12 3.30 -0.04
N GLY A 224 0.88 2.61 0.82
CA GLY A 224 0.83 2.86 2.27
C GLY A 224 -0.58 2.81 2.87
N ILE A 225 -1.37 1.82 2.46
CA ILE A 225 -2.75 1.57 2.90
C ILE A 225 -2.72 0.45 3.95
N ASP A 226 -3.37 0.69 5.08
CA ASP A 226 -3.66 -0.38 6.04
C ASP A 226 -4.90 -1.16 5.59
N TYR A 227 -4.75 -2.46 5.33
CA TYR A 227 -5.89 -3.34 5.08
C TYR A 227 -6.33 -3.94 6.42
N GLU A 228 -7.54 -3.59 6.87
CA GLU A 228 -8.03 -3.87 8.23
C GLU A 228 -8.53 -5.32 8.43
N ASP A 229 -7.93 -6.28 7.73
CA ASP A 229 -8.14 -7.70 8.00
C ASP A 229 -7.08 -8.19 9.00
N ARG A 230 -7.54 -8.62 10.19
CA ARG A 230 -6.70 -9.19 11.25
C ARG A 230 -7.01 -10.65 11.50
N SER A 231 -7.78 -11.30 10.62
CA SER A 231 -8.23 -12.69 10.79
C SER A 231 -7.09 -13.69 10.66
N TYR A 232 -6.05 -13.36 9.91
CA TYR A 232 -4.85 -14.19 9.75
C TYR A 232 -3.73 -13.70 10.67
N GLN A 233 -3.17 -14.61 11.48
CA GLN A 233 -2.15 -14.29 12.48
C GLN A 233 -0.95 -15.22 12.31
N MET A 234 0.13 -14.72 11.69
CA MET A 234 1.34 -15.52 11.45
C MET A 234 1.98 -16.02 12.75
N ARG A 235 1.87 -15.27 13.84
CA ARG A 235 2.37 -15.67 15.17
C ARG A 235 1.79 -17.00 15.68
N ASP A 236 0.60 -17.36 15.21
CA ASP A 236 -0.13 -18.57 15.62
C ASP A 236 0.16 -19.76 14.69
N LYS A 237 0.97 -19.58 13.64
CA LYS A 237 1.34 -20.62 12.67
C LYS A 237 2.57 -21.42 13.14
N PRO A 238 2.84 -22.62 12.59
CA PRO A 238 3.94 -23.49 13.06
C PRO A 238 5.34 -23.03 12.65
N GLY A 239 5.45 -22.10 11.72
CA GLY A 239 6.71 -21.65 11.12
C GLY A 239 6.46 -20.78 9.90
N ILE A 240 7.45 -20.74 9.01
CA ILE A 240 7.40 -20.04 7.73
C ILE A 240 7.91 -20.95 6.62
N THR A 241 7.48 -20.72 5.37
CA THR A 241 7.95 -21.50 4.22
C THR A 241 8.92 -20.71 3.35
N ARG A 242 9.56 -21.39 2.38
CA ARG A 242 10.49 -20.75 1.45
C ARG A 242 9.80 -19.65 0.63
N SER A 243 8.61 -19.92 0.08
CA SER A 243 7.90 -18.91 -0.72
C SER A 243 7.50 -17.69 0.11
N MET A 244 7.09 -17.89 1.36
CA MET A 244 6.81 -16.77 2.27
C MET A 244 8.05 -15.88 2.50
N ILE A 245 9.22 -16.48 2.70
CA ILE A 245 10.48 -15.74 2.86
C ILE A 245 10.83 -14.95 1.60
N VAL A 246 10.73 -15.58 0.43
CA VAL A 246 11.00 -14.93 -0.86
C VAL A 246 10.07 -13.74 -1.05
N ASN A 247 8.76 -13.93 -0.83
CA ASN A 247 7.78 -12.86 -0.95
C ASN A 247 8.08 -11.74 0.03
N GLY A 248 8.28 -12.04 1.32
CA GLY A 248 8.60 -11.04 2.34
C GLY A 248 9.84 -10.22 1.98
N CYS A 249 10.91 -10.87 1.53
CA CYS A 249 12.13 -10.21 1.13
C CYS A 249 11.98 -9.29 -0.08
N VAL A 250 11.31 -9.75 -1.14
CA VAL A 250 11.15 -8.92 -2.34
C VAL A 250 10.11 -7.82 -2.09
N ASN A 251 8.94 -8.15 -1.58
CA ASN A 251 7.87 -7.18 -1.30
C ASN A 251 8.39 -6.04 -0.42
N ARG A 252 8.95 -6.36 0.75
CA ARG A 252 9.39 -5.32 1.68
C ARG A 252 10.47 -4.42 1.09
N PHE A 253 11.44 -4.94 0.33
CA PHE A 253 12.50 -4.13 -0.26
C PHE A 253 11.97 -3.00 -1.16
N TYR A 254 10.92 -3.28 -1.93
CA TYR A 254 10.28 -2.31 -2.83
C TYR A 254 9.23 -1.46 -2.10
N HIS A 255 8.38 -2.08 -1.28
CA HIS A 255 7.30 -1.40 -0.57
C HIS A 255 7.80 -0.40 0.49
N LEU A 256 8.92 -0.69 1.17
CA LEU A 256 9.58 0.26 2.07
C LEU A 256 10.09 1.51 1.34
N LYS A 257 10.32 1.41 0.02
CA LYS A 257 10.66 2.53 -0.87
C LYS A 257 9.42 3.12 -1.55
N ARG A 258 8.22 2.68 -1.17
CA ARG A 258 6.93 3.07 -1.78
C ARG A 258 6.88 2.79 -3.28
N ARG A 259 7.50 1.68 -3.70
CA ARG A 259 7.53 1.21 -5.09
C ARG A 259 6.79 -0.11 -5.21
N SER A 260 6.21 -0.36 -6.37
CA SER A 260 5.66 -1.68 -6.71
C SER A 260 6.75 -2.74 -6.70
N SER A 261 6.44 -3.92 -6.17
CA SER A 261 7.37 -5.07 -6.13
C SER A 261 7.21 -6.04 -7.29
N VAL A 262 6.21 -5.85 -8.18
CA VAL A 262 5.90 -6.75 -9.30
C VAL A 262 7.12 -7.05 -10.18
N GLU A 263 7.80 -6.01 -10.67
CA GLU A 263 9.03 -6.17 -11.46
C GLU A 263 10.18 -6.71 -10.60
N GLY A 264 10.13 -6.44 -9.29
CA GLY A 264 11.12 -6.87 -8.31
C GLY A 264 11.31 -8.38 -8.24
N PHE A 265 10.27 -9.18 -8.48
CA PHE A 265 10.41 -10.64 -8.51
C PHE A 265 11.19 -11.13 -9.74
N SER A 266 10.99 -10.49 -10.89
CA SER A 266 11.77 -10.80 -12.09
C SER A 266 13.25 -10.43 -11.90
N ILE A 267 13.50 -9.30 -11.25
CA ILE A 267 14.85 -8.84 -10.88
C ILE A 267 15.48 -9.81 -9.88
N ALA A 268 14.77 -10.21 -8.84
CA ALA A 268 15.28 -11.14 -7.82
C ALA A 268 15.62 -12.51 -8.43
N LYS A 269 14.80 -13.01 -9.35
CA LYS A 269 15.07 -14.24 -10.08
C LYS A 269 16.35 -14.10 -10.92
N ALA A 270 16.44 -13.08 -11.77
CA ALA A 270 17.63 -12.85 -12.61
C ALA A 270 18.90 -12.65 -11.76
N THR A 271 18.78 -11.95 -10.63
CA THR A 271 19.88 -11.75 -9.67
C THR A 271 20.35 -13.06 -9.07
N THR A 272 19.41 -13.95 -8.71
CA THR A 272 19.74 -15.28 -8.17
C THR A 272 20.40 -16.14 -9.24
N ASP A 273 19.89 -16.13 -10.47
CA ASP A 273 20.47 -16.86 -11.61
C ASP A 273 21.92 -16.38 -11.86
N GLU A 274 22.15 -15.06 -11.89
CA GLU A 274 23.48 -14.47 -12.06
C GLU A 274 24.45 -14.82 -10.92
N PHE A 275 23.97 -14.82 -9.66
CA PHE A 275 24.78 -15.24 -8.52
C PHE A 275 25.20 -16.72 -8.64
N ILE A 276 24.27 -17.60 -9.03
CA ILE A 276 24.54 -19.03 -9.22
C ILE A 276 25.60 -19.23 -10.31
N GLU A 277 25.44 -18.59 -11.46
CA GLU A 277 26.40 -18.67 -12.57
C GLU A 277 27.79 -18.15 -12.15
N GLY A 278 27.84 -16.99 -11.48
CA GLY A 278 29.08 -16.43 -10.97
C GLY A 278 29.78 -17.34 -9.97
N SER A 279 29.02 -17.94 -9.04
CA SER A 279 29.54 -18.89 -8.07
C SER A 279 30.08 -20.17 -8.71
N GLN A 280 29.42 -20.69 -9.75
CA GLN A 280 29.89 -21.84 -10.52
C GLN A 280 31.21 -21.55 -11.23
N LEU A 281 31.35 -20.37 -11.84
CA LEU A 281 32.59 -19.94 -12.50
C LEU A 281 33.76 -19.76 -11.53
N LEU A 282 33.48 -19.36 -10.29
CA LEU A 282 34.48 -19.22 -9.23
C LEU A 282 34.80 -20.54 -8.51
N GLU A 283 34.05 -21.61 -8.79
CA GLU A 283 34.16 -22.93 -8.13
C GLU A 283 34.11 -22.86 -6.59
N ASN A 284 33.41 -21.87 -6.03
CA ASN A 284 33.38 -21.63 -4.58
C ASN A 284 32.27 -22.41 -3.85
N GLY A 285 31.37 -23.07 -4.59
CA GLY A 285 30.30 -23.93 -4.06
C GLY A 285 29.10 -23.20 -3.46
N GLU A 286 29.05 -21.87 -3.55
CA GLU A 286 27.93 -21.07 -3.05
C GLU A 286 26.65 -21.18 -3.91
N ASP A 287 26.77 -21.67 -5.14
CA ASP A 287 25.71 -21.90 -6.12
C ASP A 287 24.61 -22.81 -5.57
N LYS A 288 25.00 -23.76 -4.71
CA LYS A 288 24.10 -24.72 -4.06
C LYS A 288 23.33 -24.14 -2.87
N ILE A 289 23.70 -22.94 -2.42
CA ILE A 289 23.18 -22.31 -1.21
C ILE A 289 22.79 -20.84 -1.44
N ALA A 290 22.49 -20.45 -2.67
CA ALA A 290 22.01 -19.10 -3.02
C ALA A 290 20.75 -18.69 -2.22
N PHE A 291 19.91 -19.66 -1.85
CA PHE A 291 18.96 -19.54 -0.76
C PHE A 291 19.40 -20.46 0.37
N GLY A 292 19.45 -19.95 1.60
CA GLY A 292 19.79 -20.76 2.76
C GLY A 292 19.34 -20.14 4.07
N ALA A 293 19.62 -20.85 5.16
CA ALA A 293 19.45 -20.33 6.51
C ALA A 293 20.73 -20.53 7.32
N ARG A 294 21.12 -19.51 8.10
CA ARG A 294 22.26 -19.60 9.02
C ARG A 294 21.79 -19.52 10.47
N PRO A 295 22.33 -20.36 11.38
CA PRO A 295 22.06 -20.24 12.80
C PRO A 295 22.48 -18.87 13.35
N PHE A 296 21.64 -18.29 14.19
CA PHE A 296 21.86 -17.02 14.88
C PHE A 296 21.42 -17.14 16.35
N ARG A 297 21.70 -16.12 17.15
CA ARG A 297 21.26 -15.98 18.53
C ARG A 297 20.60 -14.64 18.74
N GLN A 298 19.62 -14.58 19.62
CA GLN A 298 19.04 -13.34 20.13
C GLN A 298 19.14 -13.42 21.66
N GLY A 299 20.21 -12.82 22.20
CA GLY A 299 20.61 -13.09 23.58
C GLY A 299 20.91 -14.57 23.81
N THR A 300 20.14 -15.24 24.68
CA THR A 300 20.29 -16.68 24.99
C THR A 300 19.51 -17.60 24.05
N ILE A 301 18.62 -17.05 23.22
CA ILE A 301 17.73 -17.81 22.34
C ILE A 301 18.48 -18.18 21.06
N LYS A 302 18.46 -19.46 20.68
CA LYS A 302 18.92 -19.90 19.36
C LYS A 302 17.82 -19.63 18.32
N THR A 303 18.20 -19.00 17.22
CA THR A 303 17.32 -18.71 16.08
C THR A 303 18.10 -18.97 14.78
N TRP A 304 17.56 -18.56 13.65
CA TRP A 304 18.19 -18.61 12.35
C TRP A 304 17.81 -17.38 11.53
N VAL A 305 18.61 -17.08 10.51
CA VAL A 305 18.32 -16.02 9.53
C VAL A 305 18.37 -16.66 8.16
N ALA A 306 17.28 -16.53 7.40
CA ALA A 306 17.28 -16.93 5.99
C ALA A 306 17.87 -15.82 5.13
N TYR A 307 18.49 -16.19 4.03
CA TYR A 307 19.13 -15.26 3.13
C TYR A 307 18.90 -15.64 1.66
N LEU A 308 18.82 -14.62 0.81
CA LEU A 308 18.77 -14.74 -0.64
C LEU A 308 19.17 -13.41 -1.32
N PRO A 309 19.79 -13.45 -2.50
CA PRO A 309 20.03 -12.24 -3.28
C PRO A 309 18.73 -11.81 -3.97
N ILE A 310 18.41 -10.50 -3.94
CA ILE A 310 17.15 -9.97 -4.47
C ILE A 310 17.31 -8.86 -5.51
N ALA A 311 18.49 -8.24 -5.58
CA ALA A 311 18.84 -7.22 -6.55
C ALA A 311 20.36 -7.09 -6.68
N LYS A 312 20.83 -6.29 -7.62
CA LYS A 312 22.22 -5.82 -7.69
C LYS A 312 22.33 -4.43 -7.03
N THR A 313 23.51 -4.08 -6.54
CA THR A 313 23.82 -2.70 -6.16
C THR A 313 23.78 -1.79 -7.39
N SER A 314 23.61 -0.48 -7.18
CA SER A 314 23.49 0.49 -8.28
C SER A 314 24.74 0.56 -9.18
N ASP A 315 25.91 0.21 -8.65
CA ASP A 315 27.16 0.10 -9.40
C ASP A 315 27.36 -1.28 -10.08
N GLY A 316 26.43 -2.21 -9.88
CA GLY A 316 26.45 -3.56 -10.44
C GLY A 316 27.51 -4.49 -9.84
N LYS A 317 28.33 -4.03 -8.89
CA LYS A 317 29.47 -4.79 -8.37
C LYS A 317 29.09 -5.88 -7.39
N ASN A 318 28.06 -5.62 -6.57
CA ASN A 318 27.62 -6.52 -5.51
C ASN A 318 26.16 -6.90 -5.68
N PHE A 319 25.76 -7.93 -4.95
CA PHE A 319 24.37 -8.31 -4.76
C PHE A 319 23.81 -7.60 -3.54
N VAL A 320 22.54 -7.24 -3.59
CA VAL A 320 21.74 -6.88 -2.42
C VAL A 320 21.08 -8.15 -1.92
N TRP A 321 21.54 -8.60 -0.75
CA TRP A 321 21.01 -9.76 -0.05
C TRP A 321 19.90 -9.32 0.89
N CYS A 322 18.78 -10.04 0.87
CA CYS A 322 17.82 -10.00 1.95
C CYS A 322 18.23 -10.97 3.06
N LEU A 323 18.08 -10.54 4.30
CA LEU A 323 18.21 -11.32 5.53
C LEU A 323 16.85 -11.33 6.23
N PHE A 324 16.16 -12.47 6.15
CA PHE A 324 14.84 -12.65 6.74
C PHE A 324 14.95 -13.24 8.15
N VAL A 325 14.27 -12.60 9.09
CA VAL A 325 14.34 -12.92 10.51
C VAL A 325 13.00 -13.50 10.98
N PRO A 326 13.00 -14.76 11.46
CA PRO A 326 11.80 -15.51 11.79
C PRO A 326 11.39 -15.33 13.26
N ASP A 327 11.12 -14.10 13.70
CA ASP A 327 10.47 -13.87 14.98
C ASP A 327 8.94 -13.93 14.77
N PRO A 328 8.22 -14.91 15.36
CA PRO A 328 6.77 -15.01 15.19
C PRO A 328 6.02 -13.76 15.66
N SER A 329 6.59 -12.98 16.57
CA SER A 329 5.98 -11.75 17.09
C SER A 329 6.42 -10.50 16.32
N ASP A 330 7.48 -10.59 15.52
CA ASP A 330 8.14 -9.42 14.90
C ASP A 330 8.96 -9.82 13.66
N LEU A 331 8.26 -10.31 12.63
CA LEU A 331 8.90 -10.68 11.36
C LEU A 331 9.58 -9.46 10.74
N LYS A 332 10.86 -9.63 10.35
CA LYS A 332 11.69 -8.55 9.83
C LYS A 332 12.53 -8.98 8.65
N THR A 333 12.78 -8.03 7.76
CA THR A 333 13.72 -8.14 6.64
C THR A 333 14.79 -7.08 6.79
N PHE A 334 16.04 -7.47 6.66
CA PHE A 334 17.17 -6.56 6.54
C PHE A 334 17.84 -6.76 5.18
N TYR A 335 18.59 -5.77 4.72
CA TYR A 335 19.28 -5.88 3.44
C TYR A 335 20.75 -5.53 3.58
N LYS A 336 21.62 -6.14 2.78
CA LYS A 336 23.07 -5.89 2.82
C LYS A 336 23.69 -6.09 1.44
N ALA A 337 24.65 -5.23 1.09
CA ALA A 337 25.46 -5.43 -0.10
C ALA A 337 26.59 -6.42 0.19
N ALA A 338 26.74 -7.44 -0.65
CA ALA A 338 27.88 -8.37 -0.61
C ALA A 338 28.06 -9.08 -1.96
N GLY A 339 29.30 -9.38 -2.33
CA GLY A 339 29.64 -10.15 -3.54
C GLY A 339 29.52 -11.66 -3.36
N SER A 340 29.65 -12.17 -2.14
CA SER A 340 29.55 -13.60 -1.80
C SER A 340 28.78 -13.83 -0.49
N ILE A 341 28.39 -15.08 -0.22
CA ILE A 341 27.79 -15.47 1.07
C ILE A 341 28.83 -15.39 2.19
N GLU A 342 30.10 -15.72 1.91
CA GLU A 342 31.19 -15.50 2.85
C GLU A 342 31.28 -14.03 3.29
N GLU A 343 31.32 -13.10 2.32
CA GLU A 343 31.37 -11.66 2.59
C GLU A 343 30.11 -11.18 3.34
N LEU A 344 28.93 -11.65 2.91
CA LEU A 344 27.66 -11.32 3.55
C LEU A 344 27.70 -11.54 5.07
N PHE A 345 28.36 -12.63 5.50
CA PHE A 345 28.43 -13.00 6.92
C PHE A 345 29.77 -12.68 7.60
N ALA A 346 30.77 -12.14 6.89
CA ALA A 346 32.09 -11.85 7.42
C ALA A 346 32.05 -10.87 8.60
N SER A 347 31.19 -9.85 8.52
CA SER A 347 30.99 -8.84 9.56
C SER A 347 30.47 -9.41 10.90
N PHE A 348 29.94 -10.64 10.92
CA PHE A 348 29.42 -11.27 12.13
C PHE A 348 30.43 -12.17 12.85
N GLY A 349 31.69 -12.22 12.40
CA GLY A 349 32.81 -12.82 13.14
C GLY A 349 32.60 -14.27 13.61
N GLY A 350 31.80 -15.06 12.87
CA GLY A 350 31.45 -16.43 13.22
C GLY A 350 30.50 -16.60 14.43
N LYS A 351 30.05 -15.50 15.06
CA LYS A 351 29.05 -15.51 16.13
C LYS A 351 27.84 -14.71 15.65
N GLY A 352 26.82 -15.41 15.15
CA GLY A 352 25.55 -14.78 14.81
C GLY A 352 24.84 -14.31 16.07
N ASP A 353 24.94 -13.02 16.39
CA ASP A 353 24.09 -12.33 17.36
C ASP A 353 23.20 -11.34 16.60
N PHE A 354 21.89 -11.46 16.81
CA PHE A 354 20.87 -10.67 16.12
C PHE A 354 21.04 -9.18 16.37
N MET A 355 21.56 -8.80 17.55
CA MET A 355 21.91 -7.41 17.85
C MET A 355 22.90 -6.84 16.83
N THR A 356 23.88 -7.63 16.39
CA THR A 356 24.88 -7.23 15.38
C THR A 356 24.25 -6.99 14.01
N LEU A 357 23.21 -7.73 13.63
CA LEU A 357 22.47 -7.47 12.39
C LEU A 357 21.73 -6.14 12.44
N THR A 358 21.11 -5.82 13.58
CA THR A 358 20.28 -4.61 13.72
C THR A 358 21.09 -3.32 13.82
N THR A 359 22.38 -3.39 14.15
CA THR A 359 23.23 -2.22 14.41
C THR A 359 24.41 -2.09 13.45
N ALA A 360 24.60 -3.03 12.51
CA ALA A 360 25.70 -2.96 11.56
C ALA A 360 25.55 -1.78 10.59
N GLU A 361 26.63 -1.01 10.42
CA GLU A 361 26.65 0.21 9.59
C GLU A 361 26.54 -0.07 8.10
N ASP A 362 26.87 -1.29 7.65
CA ASP A 362 26.82 -1.70 6.25
C ASP A 362 25.47 -2.32 5.83
N MET A 363 24.46 -2.21 6.70
CA MET A 363 23.10 -2.61 6.40
C MET A 363 22.38 -1.56 5.55
N ILE A 364 21.65 -2.04 4.55
CA ILE A 364 20.68 -1.27 3.78
C ILE A 364 19.35 -1.40 4.53
N SER A 365 18.87 -0.30 5.11
CA SER A 365 17.63 -0.25 5.90
C SER A 365 16.62 0.70 5.26
N PRO A 366 15.91 0.27 4.19
CA PRO A 366 14.78 1.04 3.68
C PRO A 366 13.74 1.22 4.79
N THR A 367 13.14 2.40 4.88
CA THR A 367 12.14 2.72 5.91
C THR A 367 11.11 3.67 5.33
N THR A 368 9.86 3.49 5.73
CA THR A 368 8.79 4.46 5.47
C THR A 368 8.79 5.62 6.45
N GLY A 369 9.65 5.58 7.49
CA GLY A 369 9.64 6.49 8.63
C GLY A 369 8.65 6.07 9.73
N ASP A 370 7.91 4.99 9.52
CA ASP A 370 6.96 4.43 10.48
C ASP A 370 7.32 2.98 10.79
N TRP A 371 7.70 2.73 12.04
CA TRP A 371 8.13 1.41 12.48
C TRP A 371 7.01 0.36 12.39
N ILE A 372 5.73 0.74 12.49
CA ILE A 372 4.58 -0.17 12.38
C ILE A 372 4.38 -0.57 10.91
N TYR A 373 4.41 0.39 9.98
CA TYR A 373 4.29 0.08 8.55
C TYR A 373 5.53 -0.64 8.01
N ASP A 374 6.68 -0.46 8.66
CA ASP A 374 7.95 -1.10 8.30
C ASP A 374 7.98 -2.60 8.62
N MET A 375 7.23 -3.05 9.63
CA MET A 375 7.09 -4.47 9.98
C MET A 375 6.59 -5.31 8.80
N VAL A 376 7.03 -6.57 8.75
CA VAL A 376 6.50 -7.56 7.80
C VAL A 376 5.12 -7.99 8.30
N ARG A 377 4.12 -7.88 7.44
CA ARG A 377 2.76 -8.39 7.66
C ARG A 377 2.53 -9.67 6.85
N ASP A 378 1.47 -10.39 7.17
CA ASP A 378 1.00 -11.56 6.42
C ASP A 378 0.83 -11.29 4.92
N ILE A 379 0.29 -10.11 4.56
CA ILE A 379 0.16 -9.66 3.17
C ILE A 379 1.50 -9.48 2.45
N ASP A 380 2.61 -9.26 3.18
CA ASP A 380 3.94 -9.16 2.58
C ASP A 380 4.51 -10.54 2.23
N LEU A 381 3.91 -11.63 2.72
CA LEU A 381 4.40 -13.01 2.55
C LEU A 381 3.76 -13.75 1.34
N VAL A 382 2.98 -13.05 0.52
CA VAL A 382 2.34 -13.58 -0.69
C VAL A 382 2.84 -12.89 -1.96
N PRO A 383 2.60 -13.46 -3.16
CA PRO A 383 2.91 -12.79 -4.42
C PRO A 383 2.23 -11.42 -4.52
N PRO A 384 2.83 -10.43 -5.19
CA PRO A 384 2.39 -9.04 -5.19
C PRO A 384 0.99 -8.85 -5.77
N ASP A 385 0.61 -9.67 -6.74
CA ASP A 385 -0.69 -9.70 -7.41
C ASP A 385 -1.77 -10.49 -6.63
N THR A 386 -1.44 -11.01 -5.44
CA THR A 386 -2.40 -11.73 -4.61
C THR A 386 -3.50 -10.79 -4.15
N LYS A 387 -4.73 -11.07 -4.56
CA LYS A 387 -5.92 -10.34 -4.10
C LYS A 387 -6.05 -10.39 -2.58
N LEU A 388 -6.46 -9.28 -1.97
CA LEU A 388 -6.54 -9.13 -0.51
C LEU A 388 -7.35 -10.25 0.16
N ASN A 389 -8.48 -10.64 -0.44
CA ASN A 389 -9.32 -11.73 0.06
C ASN A 389 -8.76 -13.15 -0.19
N LYS A 390 -7.60 -13.29 -0.84
CA LYS A 390 -6.91 -14.56 -1.12
C LYS A 390 -5.64 -14.75 -0.30
N VAL A 391 -5.16 -13.72 0.40
CA VAL A 391 -3.91 -13.77 1.20
C VAL A 391 -3.88 -15.01 2.10
N ALA A 392 -4.91 -15.20 2.94
CA ALA A 392 -5.00 -16.34 3.84
C ALA A 392 -4.93 -17.69 3.10
N SER A 393 -5.65 -17.84 1.98
CA SER A 393 -5.67 -19.08 1.21
C SER A 393 -4.32 -19.40 0.55
N VAL A 394 -3.59 -18.38 0.09
CA VAL A 394 -2.24 -18.55 -0.49
C VAL A 394 -1.26 -18.97 0.61
N LEU A 395 -1.32 -18.34 1.78
CA LEU A 395 -0.45 -18.71 2.90
C LEU A 395 -0.71 -20.13 3.39
N ASP A 396 -1.98 -20.54 3.51
CA ASP A 396 -2.34 -21.90 3.89
C ASP A 396 -1.94 -22.93 2.80
N GLN A 397 -1.99 -22.55 1.52
CA GLN A 397 -1.45 -23.37 0.44
C GLN A 397 0.05 -23.61 0.59
N TYR A 398 0.84 -22.59 0.91
CA TYR A 398 2.27 -22.78 1.19
C TYR A 398 2.52 -23.75 2.34
N PHE A 399 1.79 -23.62 3.46
CA PHE A 399 1.91 -24.56 4.57
C PHE A 399 1.56 -26.00 4.20
N SER A 400 0.65 -26.21 3.25
CA SER A 400 0.24 -27.54 2.81
C SER A 400 1.18 -28.18 1.78
N SER A 401 2.00 -27.38 1.08
CA SER A 401 2.76 -27.83 -0.09
C SER A 401 4.28 -27.70 0.05
N GLU A 402 4.76 -26.91 1.03
CA GLU A 402 6.17 -26.64 1.24
C GLU A 402 6.67 -27.16 2.59
N GLU A 403 7.98 -27.35 2.70
CA GLU A 403 8.62 -27.58 3.98
C GLU A 403 8.47 -26.34 4.90
N VAL A 404 8.07 -26.60 6.14
CA VAL A 404 7.89 -25.55 7.15
C VAL A 404 9.16 -25.39 7.99
N LEU A 405 9.80 -24.25 7.86
CA LEU A 405 10.89 -23.81 8.72
C LEU A 405 10.30 -23.31 10.04
N LYS A 406 10.44 -24.12 11.10
CA LYS A 406 9.87 -23.81 12.42
C LYS A 406 10.52 -22.58 13.04
N TRP A 407 9.72 -21.78 13.75
CA TRP A 407 10.19 -20.61 14.50
C TRP A 407 11.32 -20.92 15.48
N ARG A 408 11.26 -22.11 16.11
CA ARG A 408 12.21 -22.54 17.14
C ARG A 408 12.69 -23.96 16.88
N THR A 409 13.99 -24.16 16.94
CA THR A 409 14.54 -25.34 17.64
C THR A 409 14.65 -24.95 19.10
N ARG A 410 13.74 -25.45 19.95
CA ARG A 410 13.91 -25.36 21.41
C ARG A 410 15.19 -26.04 21.84
#